data_AF-A0AAW0EUB6-F1
#
_entry.id   AF-A0AAW0EUB6-F1
#
_cell.length_a   1.000
_cell.length_b   1.000
_cell.length_c   1.000
_cell.angle_alpha   90.00
_cell.angle_beta   90.00
_cell.angle_gamma   90.00
#
_symmetry.space_group_name_H-M   'P 1'
#
loop_
_entity.id
_entity.type
_entity.pdbx_description
1 polymer ?
#
loop_
_entity_poly.entity_id
_entity_poly.type
_entity_poly.pdbx_seq_one_letter_code
_entity_poly.pdbx_strand_id
1 'polypeptide(L)'
;MDSPAAYAAREDDNDDSSKFGMRQQRPQQLWNNRPTNRLQRPLPPQQQQQQQQQQQQQPSQQQQQQQLQQQHLQQLQQMQQQQLLQQQQQQQLQQQQQLQQQQQQQQQQQQQQQPAVTLPQQVSRLDPAQYPDGVREMLMHIQNLYRQDTRERAILALSKKREKYTLLGPTLWYSVGVIAIFLQEIVSMFPLLNTPSSAPVKPIINRVSSVLTLLQVIAQHDASRRPFLESNICLFLYPFLRATPAERSEVLRLTSLGVIGALVKADDPAIISYLLNTEIFPICLKIMEQAVEISKIISTFIIQKLLMSDQGLAYACQNPSRFTAVADVLHRMVAEKGPQNEHVCGSRLLKHIIRCYLRLSENERAREALLKILPEELRNNTFQEYLDDDINMRKWLLQLLVNIGDEGARRISETAKNAQ
;
A
#
# COMPACT_ATOMS: atom_id res chain seq x y z
N MET A 1 49.12 -29.49 -6.70
CA MET A 1 48.91 -30.92 -6.95
C MET A 1 47.49 -31.33 -6.57
N ASP A 2 46.46 -31.23 -7.42
CA ASP A 2 46.22 -30.32 -8.57
C ASP A 2 44.72 -30.30 -8.91
N SER A 3 44.26 -29.17 -9.45
CA SER A 3 43.07 -29.00 -10.31
C SER A 3 43.60 -28.73 -11.76
N PRO A 4 42.82 -28.75 -12.87
CA PRO A 4 41.41 -28.35 -13.08
C PRO A 4 40.59 -29.50 -13.72
N ALA A 5 39.50 -29.39 -14.51
CA ALA A 5 38.71 -28.32 -15.16
C ALA A 5 37.21 -28.77 -15.20
N ALA A 6 36.16 -27.95 -15.30
CA ALA A 6 35.81 -26.80 -16.15
C ALA A 6 35.64 -27.13 -17.65
N TYR A 7 34.39 -27.28 -18.12
CA TYR A 7 34.00 -27.16 -19.52
C TYR A 7 32.67 -26.41 -19.65
N ALA A 8 32.57 -25.52 -20.64
CA ALA A 8 31.46 -24.60 -20.84
C ALA A 8 30.61 -24.98 -22.07
N ALA A 9 29.38 -24.45 -22.12
CA ALA A 9 28.39 -24.75 -23.14
C ALA A 9 28.67 -24.07 -24.49
N ARG A 10 28.15 -24.70 -25.56
CA ARG A 10 27.76 -24.07 -26.83
C ARG A 10 26.83 -25.02 -27.60
N GLU A 11 25.62 -24.56 -27.88
CA GLU A 11 24.82 -25.05 -29.01
C GLU A 11 24.40 -23.80 -29.79
N ASP A 12 24.77 -23.78 -31.06
CA ASP A 12 24.24 -22.84 -32.06
C ASP A 12 22.96 -23.45 -32.65
N ASP A 13 22.01 -22.60 -33.08
CA ASP A 13 21.30 -22.76 -34.35
C ASP A 13 20.21 -21.68 -34.52
N ASN A 14 20.38 -20.84 -35.54
CA ASN A 14 19.31 -20.07 -36.18
C ASN A 14 19.88 -19.51 -37.50
N ASP A 15 19.59 -20.16 -38.62
CA ASP A 15 19.92 -19.67 -39.96
C ASP A 15 18.67 -19.28 -40.76
N ASP A 16 18.90 -18.44 -41.77
CA ASP A 16 17.97 -17.59 -42.51
C ASP A 16 17.07 -18.36 -43.51
N SER A 17 15.82 -17.91 -43.69
CA SER A 17 15.12 -18.03 -44.98
C SER A 17 14.11 -16.90 -45.22
N SER A 18 14.59 -15.82 -45.81
CA SER A 18 13.90 -14.57 -46.16
C SER A 18 12.87 -14.59 -47.33
N LYS A 19 12.16 -13.44 -47.48
CA LYS A 19 11.32 -12.90 -48.62
C LYS A 19 9.81 -13.22 -48.54
N PHE A 20 8.85 -12.32 -48.86
CA PHE A 20 8.81 -11.04 -49.63
C PHE A 20 8.15 -9.91 -48.78
N GLY A 21 8.40 -8.59 -48.93
CA GLY A 21 8.05 -7.69 -50.06
C GLY A 21 6.56 -7.23 -49.99
N MET A 22 6.15 -5.95 -49.95
CA MET A 22 6.79 -4.67 -50.31
C MET A 22 6.32 -3.41 -49.52
N ARG A 23 7.27 -2.47 -49.38
CA ARG A 23 7.19 -0.98 -49.29
C ARG A 23 5.82 -0.25 -49.31
N GLN A 24 5.70 0.73 -48.39
CA GLN A 24 5.14 2.06 -48.70
C GLN A 24 6.26 3.12 -48.63
N GLN A 25 6.17 4.17 -49.47
CA GLN A 25 7.04 5.35 -49.41
C GLN A 25 6.21 6.65 -49.49
N ARG A 26 6.48 7.60 -48.58
CA ARG A 26 6.26 9.05 -48.81
C ARG A 26 7.44 9.56 -49.69
N PRO A 27 7.34 10.71 -50.38
CA PRO A 27 7.61 11.99 -49.69
C PRO A 27 6.89 13.26 -50.22
N GLN A 28 7.13 14.31 -49.42
CA GLN A 28 6.92 15.76 -49.52
C GLN A 28 6.83 16.47 -50.89
N GLN A 29 6.17 17.63 -50.86
CA GLN A 29 6.06 18.62 -51.95
C GLN A 29 7.30 19.52 -52.07
N LEU A 30 7.59 19.98 -53.30
CA LEU A 30 8.53 21.08 -53.61
C LEU A 30 7.92 22.00 -54.69
N TRP A 31 8.28 23.28 -54.64
CA TRP A 31 7.77 24.37 -55.50
C TRP A 31 8.58 24.57 -56.79
N ASN A 32 7.95 24.99 -57.91
CA ASN A 32 8.26 26.27 -58.61
C ASN A 32 7.53 26.54 -59.97
N ASN A 33 6.94 27.75 -60.06
CA ASN A 33 6.87 28.73 -61.19
C ASN A 33 6.57 28.37 -62.68
N ARG A 34 5.37 28.77 -63.15
CA ARG A 34 5.02 29.84 -64.17
C ARG A 34 5.91 30.09 -65.43
N PRO A 35 5.41 30.82 -66.48
CA PRO A 35 4.13 30.75 -67.22
C PRO A 35 4.31 30.91 -68.77
N THR A 36 3.24 30.91 -69.58
CA THR A 36 3.28 31.51 -70.95
C THR A 36 2.06 32.37 -71.25
N ASN A 37 2.23 33.37 -72.12
CA ASN A 37 1.36 34.54 -72.26
C ASN A 37 1.13 34.86 -73.75
N ARG A 38 -0.11 35.14 -74.19
CA ARG A 38 -0.38 35.76 -75.50
C ARG A 38 -1.50 36.79 -75.45
N LEU A 39 -1.05 38.05 -75.36
CA LEU A 39 -1.42 39.20 -76.20
C LEU A 39 -2.91 39.61 -76.30
N GLN A 40 -3.18 40.83 -75.83
CA GLN A 40 -4.39 41.60 -76.09
C GLN A 40 -4.17 42.68 -77.18
N ARG A 41 -5.30 43.27 -77.61
CA ARG A 41 -5.53 44.63 -78.17
C ARG A 41 -5.60 44.77 -79.70
N PRO A 42 -6.32 45.80 -80.21
CA PRO A 42 -7.72 46.16 -79.88
C PRO A 42 -8.51 46.61 -81.16
N LEU A 43 -9.77 47.05 -81.04
CA LEU A 43 -10.39 48.14 -81.84
C LEU A 43 -11.83 48.45 -81.30
N PRO A 44 -12.39 49.67 -81.47
CA PRO A 44 -13.56 50.13 -80.70
C PRO A 44 -14.80 50.36 -81.64
N PRO A 45 -15.82 51.20 -81.36
CA PRO A 45 -17.20 50.67 -81.31
C PRO A 45 -18.20 51.34 -82.28
N GLN A 46 -19.07 50.57 -82.94
CA GLN A 46 -20.46 50.95 -83.31
C GLN A 46 -21.14 49.86 -84.16
N GLN A 47 -21.81 48.89 -83.52
CA GLN A 47 -22.96 48.15 -84.09
C GLN A 47 -23.76 47.41 -82.98
N GLN A 48 -23.93 48.12 -81.87
CA GLN A 48 -24.69 47.68 -80.71
C GLN A 48 -26.16 48.07 -80.90
N GLN A 49 -27.04 47.14 -81.32
CA GLN A 49 -28.43 47.05 -80.81
C GLN A 49 -29.33 45.89 -81.32
N GLN A 50 -29.02 45.16 -82.40
CA GLN A 50 -30.02 44.23 -83.00
C GLN A 50 -29.80 42.71 -82.87
N GLN A 51 -28.64 42.22 -82.44
CA GLN A 51 -28.43 40.77 -82.22
C GLN A 51 -28.57 40.30 -80.75
N GLN A 52 -28.74 41.21 -79.80
CA GLN A 52 -28.64 40.88 -78.37
C GLN A 52 -29.92 40.30 -77.73
N GLN A 53 -31.05 40.27 -78.44
CA GLN A 53 -32.36 39.85 -77.88
C GLN A 53 -32.80 38.40 -78.18
N GLN A 54 -32.14 37.66 -79.09
CA GLN A 54 -32.53 36.26 -79.39
C GLN A 54 -31.68 35.17 -78.71
N GLN A 55 -30.56 35.50 -78.06
CA GLN A 55 -29.73 34.51 -77.35
C GLN A 55 -29.98 34.42 -75.83
N GLN A 56 -30.86 35.23 -75.25
CA GLN A 56 -31.04 35.28 -73.79
C GLN A 56 -32.05 34.28 -73.19
N GLN A 57 -32.82 33.52 -73.99
CA GLN A 57 -33.88 32.64 -73.46
C GLN A 57 -33.52 31.15 -73.35
N GLN A 58 -32.43 30.67 -73.95
CA GLN A 58 -32.03 29.25 -73.84
C GLN A 58 -31.32 28.84 -72.54
N PRO A 59 -30.46 29.67 -71.89
CA PRO A 59 -29.72 29.21 -70.70
C PRO A 59 -30.61 28.91 -69.49
N SER A 60 -31.73 29.63 -69.33
CA SER A 60 -32.54 29.62 -68.10
C SER A 60 -33.22 28.28 -67.82
N GLN A 61 -33.77 27.61 -68.85
CA GLN A 61 -34.39 26.28 -68.68
C GLN A 61 -33.36 25.20 -68.35
N GLN A 62 -32.19 25.24 -69.00
CA GLN A 62 -31.14 24.24 -68.79
C GLN A 62 -30.55 24.33 -67.38
N GLN A 63 -30.35 25.55 -66.87
CA GLN A 63 -29.85 25.79 -65.52
C GLN A 63 -30.86 25.36 -64.44
N GLN A 64 -32.16 25.60 -64.65
CA GLN A 64 -33.21 25.18 -63.73
C GLN A 64 -33.39 23.64 -63.68
N GLN A 65 -33.27 22.96 -64.83
CA GLN A 65 -33.30 21.49 -64.89
C GLN A 65 -32.08 20.86 -64.19
N GLN A 66 -30.90 21.46 -64.36
CA GLN A 66 -29.67 21.01 -63.70
C GLN A 66 -29.73 21.18 -62.17
N GLN A 67 -30.36 22.27 -61.70
CA GLN A 67 -30.55 22.52 -60.26
C GLN A 67 -31.53 21.51 -59.62
N LEU A 68 -32.64 21.19 -60.30
CA LEU A 68 -33.57 20.14 -59.87
C LEU A 68 -32.90 18.76 -59.81
N GLN A 69 -32.08 18.42 -60.81
CA GLN A 69 -31.35 17.15 -60.85
C GLN A 69 -30.32 17.05 -59.70
N GLN A 70 -29.62 18.15 -59.39
CA GLN A 70 -28.67 18.21 -58.28
C GLN A 70 -29.36 18.09 -56.91
N GLN A 71 -30.54 18.71 -56.74
CA GLN A 71 -31.35 18.60 -55.53
C GLN A 71 -31.88 17.16 -55.32
N HIS A 72 -32.32 16.48 -56.40
CA HIS A 72 -32.73 15.08 -56.33
C HIS A 72 -31.56 14.14 -55.96
N LEU A 73 -30.36 14.37 -56.52
CA LEU A 73 -29.17 13.60 -56.19
C LEU A 73 -28.78 13.74 -54.70
N GLN A 74 -28.87 14.96 -54.16
CA GLN A 74 -28.61 15.25 -52.75
C GLN A 74 -29.62 14.57 -51.82
N GLN A 75 -30.89 14.53 -52.22
CA GLN A 75 -31.96 13.84 -51.47
C GLN A 75 -31.77 12.32 -51.47
N LEU A 76 -31.32 11.73 -52.60
CA LEU A 76 -30.95 10.31 -52.68
C LEU A 76 -29.78 9.97 -51.74
N GLN A 77 -28.77 10.86 -51.68
CA GLN A 77 -27.60 10.68 -50.83
C GLN A 77 -27.93 10.77 -49.33
N GLN A 78 -28.86 11.67 -48.93
CA GLN A 78 -29.40 11.71 -47.57
C GLN A 78 -30.14 10.42 -47.19
N MET A 79 -31.01 9.92 -48.07
CA MET A 79 -31.75 8.67 -47.82
C MET A 79 -30.81 7.48 -47.62
N GLN A 80 -29.79 7.35 -48.48
CA GLN A 80 -28.79 6.27 -48.38
C GLN A 80 -27.98 6.37 -47.07
N GLN A 81 -27.61 7.57 -46.63
CA GLN A 81 -26.90 7.79 -45.38
C GLN A 81 -27.76 7.45 -44.15
N GLN A 82 -29.05 7.79 -44.18
CA GLN A 82 -30.01 7.46 -43.13
C GLN A 82 -30.26 5.94 -43.03
N GLN A 83 -30.32 5.25 -44.17
CA GLN A 83 -30.45 3.79 -44.23
C GLN A 83 -29.22 3.06 -43.68
N LEU A 84 -28.00 3.59 -43.95
CA LEU A 84 -26.76 3.05 -43.40
C LEU A 84 -26.69 3.19 -41.86
N LEU A 85 -27.10 4.35 -41.34
CA LEU A 85 -27.20 4.61 -39.89
C LEU A 85 -28.18 3.65 -39.20
N GLN A 86 -29.35 3.42 -39.81
CA GLN A 86 -30.34 2.49 -39.28
C GLN A 86 -29.83 1.04 -39.25
N GLN A 87 -29.12 0.60 -40.30
CA GLN A 87 -28.52 -0.73 -40.37
C GLN A 87 -27.41 -0.92 -39.31
N GLN A 88 -26.57 0.10 -39.08
CA GLN A 88 -25.53 0.07 -38.05
C GLN A 88 -26.11 -0.01 -36.63
N GLN A 89 -27.19 0.74 -36.35
CA GLN A 89 -27.89 0.66 -35.06
C GLN A 89 -28.52 -0.72 -34.82
N GLN A 90 -29.04 -1.36 -35.87
CA GLN A 90 -29.63 -2.70 -35.79
C GLN A 90 -28.56 -3.78 -35.50
N GLN A 91 -27.36 -3.67 -36.08
CA GLN A 91 -26.22 -4.54 -35.73
C GLN A 91 -25.78 -4.38 -34.27
N GLN A 92 -25.72 -3.16 -33.74
CA GLN A 92 -25.37 -2.92 -32.33
C GLN A 92 -26.36 -3.59 -31.37
N LEU A 93 -27.66 -3.50 -31.64
CA LEU A 93 -28.71 -4.15 -30.85
C LEU A 93 -28.57 -5.69 -30.86
N GLN A 94 -28.28 -6.30 -32.01
CA GLN A 94 -28.03 -7.75 -32.10
C GLN A 94 -26.80 -8.18 -31.31
N GLN A 95 -25.68 -7.44 -31.43
CA GLN A 95 -24.45 -7.75 -30.72
C GLN A 95 -24.62 -7.63 -29.19
N GLN A 96 -25.42 -6.66 -28.72
CA GLN A 96 -25.73 -6.50 -27.30
C GLN A 96 -26.60 -7.64 -26.74
N GLN A 97 -27.58 -8.14 -27.51
CA GLN A 97 -28.36 -9.33 -27.12
C GLN A 97 -27.50 -10.60 -27.04
N GLN A 98 -26.55 -10.81 -27.98
CA GLN A 98 -25.64 -11.96 -27.96
C GLN A 98 -24.76 -11.97 -26.71
N LEU A 99 -24.17 -10.82 -26.34
CA LEU A 99 -23.39 -10.67 -25.10
C LEU A 99 -24.22 -11.00 -23.85
N GLN A 100 -25.49 -10.60 -23.83
CA GLN A 100 -26.38 -10.84 -22.69
C GLN A 100 -26.75 -12.32 -22.53
N GLN A 101 -27.03 -13.05 -23.63
CA GLN A 101 -27.23 -14.50 -23.59
C GLN A 101 -25.98 -15.26 -23.16
N GLN A 102 -24.79 -14.83 -23.61
CA GLN A 102 -23.53 -15.51 -23.28
C GLN A 102 -23.17 -15.36 -21.79
N GLN A 103 -23.44 -14.21 -21.16
CA GLN A 103 -23.35 -14.04 -19.71
C GLN A 103 -24.32 -14.95 -18.94
N GLN A 104 -25.55 -15.12 -19.44
CA GLN A 104 -26.57 -15.93 -18.76
C GLN A 104 -26.22 -17.43 -18.80
N GLN A 105 -25.62 -17.92 -19.88
CA GLN A 105 -25.10 -19.30 -19.95
C GLN A 105 -23.89 -19.52 -19.02
N GLN A 106 -22.98 -18.55 -18.88
CA GLN A 106 -21.86 -18.67 -17.93
C GLN A 106 -22.33 -18.76 -16.47
N GLN A 107 -23.37 -18.02 -16.08
CA GLN A 107 -23.94 -18.13 -14.72
C GLN A 107 -24.59 -19.49 -14.45
N GLN A 108 -25.27 -20.10 -15.44
CA GLN A 108 -25.84 -21.43 -15.26
C GLN A 108 -24.77 -22.53 -15.14
N GLN A 109 -23.65 -22.44 -15.88
CA GLN A 109 -22.56 -23.42 -15.73
C GLN A 109 -21.82 -23.31 -14.40
N GLN A 110 -21.68 -22.11 -13.81
CA GLN A 110 -21.04 -21.95 -12.49
C GLN A 110 -21.87 -22.53 -11.32
N GLN A 111 -23.19 -22.70 -11.46
CA GLN A 111 -24.01 -23.32 -10.40
C GLN A 111 -23.95 -24.86 -10.37
N GLN A 112 -23.42 -25.53 -11.40
CA GLN A 112 -23.37 -27.01 -11.45
C GLN A 112 -22.00 -27.61 -11.07
N GLN A 113 -20.99 -26.81 -10.72
CA GLN A 113 -19.63 -27.29 -10.40
C GLN A 113 -19.08 -26.83 -9.04
N GLN A 114 -19.91 -26.32 -8.12
CA GLN A 114 -19.49 -26.22 -6.71
C GLN A 114 -19.59 -27.60 -6.06
N PRO A 115 -18.50 -28.17 -5.51
CA PRO A 115 -18.60 -29.32 -4.62
C PRO A 115 -19.47 -28.93 -3.43
N ALA A 116 -20.41 -29.77 -3.05
CA ALA A 116 -21.19 -29.54 -1.84
C ALA A 116 -20.24 -29.49 -0.64
N VAL A 117 -20.05 -28.29 -0.06
CA VAL A 117 -19.33 -28.14 1.21
C VAL A 117 -20.20 -28.74 2.28
N THR A 118 -20.02 -30.03 2.53
CA THR A 118 -20.50 -30.68 3.74
C THR A 118 -19.85 -29.96 4.92
N LEU A 119 -20.62 -29.09 5.58
CA LEU A 119 -20.31 -28.61 6.92
C LEU A 119 -19.90 -29.82 7.76
N PRO A 120 -18.75 -29.78 8.47
CA PRO A 120 -18.34 -30.88 9.33
C PRO A 120 -19.50 -31.28 10.25
N GLN A 121 -19.69 -32.60 10.41
CA GLN A 121 -20.70 -33.16 11.29
C GLN A 121 -20.66 -32.46 12.66
N GLN A 122 -21.84 -32.26 13.25
CA GLN A 122 -22.01 -31.57 14.53
C GLN A 122 -20.92 -31.96 15.52
N VAL A 123 -20.06 -31.01 15.88
CA VAL A 123 -19.06 -31.22 16.93
C VAL A 123 -19.82 -31.54 18.20
N SER A 124 -19.82 -32.81 18.61
CA SER A 124 -20.48 -33.28 19.82
C SER A 124 -20.01 -32.43 21.00
N ARG A 125 -20.92 -31.62 21.55
CA ARG A 125 -20.61 -30.75 22.68
C ARG A 125 -20.25 -31.63 23.87
N LEU A 126 -18.97 -31.68 24.20
CA LEU A 126 -18.49 -32.33 25.43
C LEU A 126 -19.19 -31.68 26.64
N ASP A 127 -19.49 -32.49 27.64
CA ASP A 127 -20.05 -32.03 28.91
C ASP A 127 -19.12 -30.97 29.53
N PRO A 128 -19.63 -29.80 29.99
CA PRO A 128 -18.85 -28.79 30.71
C PRO A 128 -17.97 -29.33 31.86
N ALA A 129 -18.34 -30.45 32.46
CA ALA A 129 -17.55 -31.15 33.48
C ALA A 129 -16.26 -31.81 32.92
N GLN A 130 -16.21 -32.16 31.64
CA GLN A 130 -15.08 -32.88 31.03
C GLN A 130 -13.93 -31.96 30.55
N TYR A 131 -14.15 -30.64 30.43
CA TYR A 131 -13.06 -29.72 30.07
C TYR A 131 -12.03 -29.60 31.20
N PRO A 132 -10.73 -29.48 30.87
CA PRO A 132 -9.69 -29.15 31.85
C PRO A 132 -10.03 -27.86 32.60
N ASP A 133 -9.68 -27.79 33.90
CA ASP A 133 -10.08 -26.66 34.76
C ASP A 133 -9.66 -25.29 34.24
N GLY A 134 -8.50 -25.19 33.57
CA GLY A 134 -8.05 -23.95 32.91
C GLY A 134 -8.97 -23.50 31.77
N VAL A 135 -9.53 -24.44 30.99
CA VAL A 135 -10.50 -24.15 29.93
C VAL A 135 -11.85 -23.75 30.54
N ARG A 136 -12.31 -24.47 31.58
CA ARG A 136 -13.57 -24.13 32.28
C ARG A 136 -13.49 -22.73 32.92
N GLU A 137 -12.35 -22.39 33.54
CA GLU A 137 -12.08 -21.07 34.10
C GLU A 137 -12.08 -19.97 33.04
N MET A 138 -11.42 -20.19 31.89
CA MET A 138 -11.42 -19.26 30.76
C MET A 138 -12.85 -19.01 30.25
N LEU A 139 -13.63 -20.07 30.01
CA LEU A 139 -15.00 -19.97 29.51
C LEU A 139 -15.92 -19.26 30.52
N MET A 140 -15.76 -19.51 31.82
CA MET A 140 -16.48 -18.78 32.87
C MET A 140 -16.16 -17.27 32.84
N HIS A 141 -14.89 -16.88 32.68
CA HIS A 141 -14.54 -15.46 32.54
C HIS A 141 -15.12 -14.85 31.26
N ILE A 142 -15.15 -15.59 30.15
CA ILE A 142 -15.78 -15.13 28.89
C ILE A 142 -17.30 -14.96 29.06
N GLN A 143 -17.99 -15.88 29.74
CA GLN A 143 -19.40 -15.74 30.08
C GLN A 143 -19.67 -14.51 30.96
N ASN A 144 -18.73 -14.15 31.84
CA ASN A 144 -18.80 -12.96 32.67
C ASN A 144 -18.54 -11.64 31.92
N LEU A 145 -18.16 -11.65 30.63
CA LEU A 145 -18.07 -10.43 29.81
C LEU A 145 -19.44 -9.85 29.44
N TYR A 146 -20.45 -10.71 29.27
CA TYR A 146 -21.77 -10.30 28.79
C TYR A 146 -22.55 -9.48 29.83
N ARG A 147 -22.36 -9.75 31.14
CA ARG A 147 -23.04 -9.02 32.22
C ARG A 147 -22.23 -7.80 32.65
N GLN A 148 -22.86 -6.63 32.69
CA GLN A 148 -22.21 -5.33 32.92
C GLN A 148 -21.52 -5.22 34.30
N ASP A 149 -22.06 -5.91 35.31
CA ASP A 149 -21.59 -5.98 36.70
C ASP A 149 -20.37 -6.91 36.91
N THR A 150 -20.15 -7.86 36.00
CA THR A 150 -18.99 -8.77 36.02
C THR A 150 -17.93 -8.41 34.97
N ARG A 151 -18.31 -7.70 33.91
CA ARG A 151 -17.47 -7.44 32.72
C ARG A 151 -16.09 -6.90 33.05
N GLU A 152 -15.97 -5.87 33.89
CA GLU A 152 -14.68 -5.26 34.21
C GLU A 152 -13.72 -6.25 34.90
N ARG A 153 -14.24 -7.01 35.87
CA ARG A 153 -13.50 -8.06 36.57
C ARG A 153 -13.10 -9.19 35.64
N ALA A 154 -13.97 -9.56 34.71
CA ALA A 154 -13.71 -10.57 33.68
C ALA A 154 -12.61 -10.13 32.69
N ILE A 155 -12.68 -8.90 32.16
CA ILE A 155 -11.64 -8.31 31.30
C ILE A 155 -10.27 -8.35 32.00
N LEU A 156 -10.21 -7.89 33.26
CA LEU A 156 -8.97 -7.87 34.05
C LEU A 156 -8.45 -9.27 34.39
N ALA A 157 -9.33 -10.24 34.65
CA ALA A 157 -8.95 -11.62 34.91
C ALA A 157 -8.37 -12.30 33.66
N LEU A 158 -9.01 -12.11 32.50
CA LEU A 158 -8.53 -12.63 31.22
C LEU A 158 -7.19 -11.98 30.81
N SER A 159 -7.04 -10.66 30.94
CA SER A 159 -5.81 -9.97 30.53
C SER A 159 -4.60 -10.37 31.38
N LYS A 160 -4.80 -10.59 32.69
CA LYS A 160 -3.78 -11.12 33.60
C LYS A 160 -3.45 -12.58 33.34
N LYS A 161 -4.44 -13.42 33.07
CA LYS A 161 -4.26 -14.89 32.89
C LYS A 161 -3.99 -15.31 31.44
N ARG A 162 -3.84 -14.37 30.50
CA ARG A 162 -3.71 -14.65 29.06
C ARG A 162 -2.68 -15.73 28.70
N GLU A 163 -1.54 -15.77 29.39
CA GLU A 163 -0.44 -16.73 29.17
C GLU A 163 -0.78 -18.16 29.65
N LYS A 164 -1.76 -18.32 30.54
CA LYS A 164 -2.30 -19.63 30.98
C LYS A 164 -3.19 -20.28 29.92
N TYR A 165 -3.72 -19.50 28.97
CA TYR A 165 -4.82 -19.90 28.11
C TYR A 165 -4.41 -19.96 26.62
N THR A 166 -3.85 -21.10 26.19
CA THR A 166 -3.32 -21.30 24.83
C THR A 166 -4.30 -20.93 23.71
N LEU A 167 -5.59 -21.27 23.86
CA LEU A 167 -6.63 -21.03 22.86
C LEU A 167 -7.45 -19.74 23.11
N LEU A 168 -6.95 -18.80 23.93
CA LEU A 168 -7.71 -17.60 24.28
C LEU A 168 -8.05 -16.73 23.07
N GLY A 169 -7.10 -16.50 22.15
CA GLY A 169 -7.32 -15.67 20.95
C GLY A 169 -8.53 -16.13 20.11
N PRO A 170 -8.55 -17.38 19.63
CA PRO A 170 -9.69 -17.95 18.92
C PRO A 170 -10.97 -17.98 19.76
N THR A 171 -10.88 -18.33 21.05
CA THR A 171 -12.08 -18.40 21.90
C THR A 171 -12.72 -17.03 22.05
N LEU A 172 -11.94 -15.95 22.21
CA LEU A 172 -12.46 -14.58 22.25
C LEU A 172 -13.02 -14.13 20.89
N TRP A 173 -12.35 -14.48 19.79
CA TRP A 173 -12.74 -14.09 18.44
C TRP A 173 -14.05 -14.74 17.99
N TYR A 174 -14.17 -16.06 18.16
CA TYR A 174 -15.33 -16.84 17.72
C TYR A 174 -16.48 -16.86 18.77
N SER A 175 -16.29 -16.25 19.95
CA SER A 175 -17.39 -16.04 20.91
C SER A 175 -18.29 -14.88 20.47
N VAL A 176 -19.56 -15.21 20.20
CA VAL A 176 -20.59 -14.29 19.68
C VAL A 176 -20.68 -13.02 20.51
N GLY A 177 -20.31 -11.87 19.94
CA GLY A 177 -20.47 -10.55 20.57
C GLY A 177 -19.34 -10.11 21.51
N VAL A 178 -18.34 -10.95 21.82
CA VAL A 178 -17.17 -10.55 22.64
C VAL A 178 -16.41 -9.40 22.00
N ILE A 179 -16.22 -9.44 20.69
CA ILE A 179 -15.55 -8.39 19.93
C ILE A 179 -16.36 -7.07 19.93
N ALA A 180 -17.70 -7.16 19.87
CA ALA A 180 -18.57 -5.98 19.98
C ALA A 180 -18.49 -5.35 21.39
N ILE A 181 -18.39 -6.16 22.45
CA ILE A 181 -18.12 -5.69 23.81
C ILE A 181 -16.77 -4.96 23.85
N PHE A 182 -15.70 -5.53 23.32
CA PHE A 182 -14.38 -4.89 23.28
C PHE A 182 -14.37 -3.55 22.52
N LEU A 183 -15.08 -3.48 21.39
CA LEU A 183 -15.26 -2.23 20.64
C LEU A 183 -16.05 -1.19 21.46
N GLN A 184 -17.10 -1.60 22.20
CA GLN A 184 -17.84 -0.70 23.10
C GLN A 184 -16.93 -0.08 24.15
N GLU A 185 -16.06 -0.89 24.79
CA GLU A 185 -15.09 -0.40 25.77
C GLU A 185 -14.11 0.61 25.14
N ILE A 186 -13.57 0.32 23.96
CA ILE A 186 -12.64 1.19 23.24
C ILE A 186 -13.30 2.53 22.86
N VAL A 187 -14.47 2.49 22.22
CA VAL A 187 -15.19 3.69 21.76
C VAL A 187 -15.61 4.58 22.93
N SER A 188 -15.95 3.99 24.09
CA SER A 188 -16.28 4.75 25.32
C SER A 188 -15.15 5.67 25.80
N MET A 189 -13.90 5.38 25.44
CA MET A 189 -12.74 6.19 25.81
C MET A 189 -12.53 7.39 24.88
N PHE A 190 -13.03 7.37 23.64
CA PHE A 190 -12.74 8.41 22.66
C PHE A 190 -13.14 9.83 23.12
N PRO A 191 -14.32 10.08 23.72
CA PRO A 191 -14.67 11.40 24.24
C PRO A 191 -13.75 11.86 25.39
N LEU A 192 -13.11 10.91 26.08
CA LEU A 192 -12.29 11.16 27.26
C LEU A 192 -10.82 11.48 26.92
N LEU A 193 -10.36 11.20 25.70
CA LEU A 193 -8.95 11.39 25.30
C LEU A 193 -8.46 12.84 25.42
N ASN A 194 -9.35 13.80 25.15
CA ASN A 194 -9.04 15.23 25.19
C ASN A 194 -9.56 15.91 26.48
N THR A 195 -9.97 15.14 27.50
CA THR A 195 -10.47 15.71 28.77
C THR A 195 -9.32 16.20 29.67
N PRO A 196 -9.53 17.28 30.44
CA PRO A 196 -8.48 17.87 31.26
C PRO A 196 -7.89 16.89 32.29
N SER A 197 -6.62 17.13 32.67
CA SER A 197 -5.83 16.20 33.48
C SER A 197 -6.29 16.04 34.94
N SER A 198 -7.38 16.69 35.34
CA SER A 198 -8.08 16.52 36.62
C SER A 198 -9.16 15.43 36.61
N ALA A 199 -9.68 15.01 35.45
CA ALA A 199 -10.79 14.06 35.38
C ALA A 199 -10.39 12.64 35.86
N PRO A 200 -11.19 11.93 36.69
CA PRO A 200 -10.81 10.64 37.30
C PRO A 200 -10.94 9.43 36.34
N VAL A 201 -10.22 9.46 35.21
CA VAL A 201 -10.33 8.47 34.12
C VAL A 201 -9.41 7.25 34.24
N LYS A 202 -8.54 7.18 35.27
CA LYS A 202 -7.54 6.11 35.43
C LYS A 202 -8.13 4.68 35.46
N PRO A 203 -9.27 4.39 36.11
CA PRO A 203 -9.89 3.06 36.04
C PRO A 203 -10.32 2.68 34.62
N ILE A 204 -10.87 3.63 33.87
CA ILE A 204 -11.31 3.44 32.48
C ILE A 204 -10.10 3.14 31.59
N ILE A 205 -9.00 3.90 31.74
CA ILE A 205 -7.74 3.64 31.02
C ILE A 205 -7.22 2.22 31.28
N ASN A 206 -7.20 1.76 32.54
CA ASN A 206 -6.75 0.42 32.90
C ASN A 206 -7.63 -0.69 32.31
N ARG A 207 -8.95 -0.47 32.29
CA ARG A 207 -9.95 -1.37 31.69
C ARG A 207 -9.79 -1.46 30.18
N VAL A 208 -9.67 -0.32 29.50
CA VAL A 208 -9.44 -0.27 28.04
C VAL A 208 -8.08 -0.87 27.67
N SER A 209 -7.02 -0.58 28.43
CA SER A 209 -5.71 -1.22 28.22
C SER A 209 -5.76 -2.74 28.41
N SER A 210 -6.58 -3.22 29.34
CA SER A 210 -6.84 -4.66 29.48
C SER A 210 -7.58 -5.25 28.26
N VAL A 211 -8.53 -4.52 27.66
CA VAL A 211 -9.16 -4.91 26.39
C VAL A 211 -8.15 -4.92 25.24
N LEU A 212 -7.30 -3.89 25.13
CA LEU A 212 -6.24 -3.82 24.13
C LEU A 212 -5.26 -5.00 24.27
N THR A 213 -4.94 -5.41 25.50
CA THR A 213 -4.14 -6.62 25.77
C THR A 213 -4.84 -7.89 25.26
N LEU A 214 -6.18 -7.98 25.35
CA LEU A 214 -6.94 -9.12 24.80
C LEU A 214 -7.01 -9.09 23.27
N LEU A 215 -7.11 -7.91 22.65
CA LEU A 215 -6.96 -7.76 21.20
C LEU A 215 -5.54 -8.14 20.74
N GLN A 216 -4.51 -7.86 21.54
CA GLN A 216 -3.15 -8.33 21.26
C GLN A 216 -3.07 -9.87 21.22
N VAL A 217 -3.75 -10.58 22.14
CA VAL A 217 -3.81 -12.05 22.13
C VAL A 217 -4.51 -12.58 20.87
N ILE A 218 -5.61 -11.94 20.45
CA ILE A 218 -6.32 -12.27 19.20
C ILE A 218 -5.40 -12.09 17.98
N ALA A 219 -4.62 -11.00 17.94
CA ALA A 219 -3.65 -10.71 16.89
C ALA A 219 -2.43 -11.66 16.89
N GLN A 220 -2.03 -12.16 18.07
CA GLN A 220 -0.89 -13.09 18.18
C GLN A 220 -1.21 -14.50 17.69
N HIS A 221 -2.46 -14.97 17.78
CA HIS A 221 -2.81 -16.36 17.47
C HIS A 221 -3.21 -16.56 16.00
N ASP A 222 -2.61 -17.54 15.32
CA ASP A 222 -2.76 -17.76 13.86
C ASP A 222 -4.23 -17.88 13.41
N ALA A 223 -5.00 -18.74 14.07
CA ALA A 223 -6.40 -19.00 13.74
C ALA A 223 -7.39 -17.83 13.95
N SER A 224 -6.95 -16.70 14.53
CA SER A 224 -7.76 -15.47 14.70
C SER A 224 -7.13 -14.22 14.08
N ARG A 225 -5.81 -14.21 13.84
CA ARG A 225 -5.06 -13.06 13.33
C ARG A 225 -5.60 -12.52 12.00
N ARG A 226 -5.83 -13.42 11.03
CA ARG A 226 -6.26 -13.01 9.68
C ARG A 226 -7.70 -12.46 9.65
N PRO A 227 -8.71 -13.11 10.26
CA PRO A 227 -10.02 -12.50 10.46
C PRO A 227 -9.99 -11.16 11.20
N PHE A 228 -9.12 -11.02 12.22
CA PHE A 228 -8.94 -9.76 12.94
C PHE A 228 -8.36 -8.64 12.07
N LEU A 229 -7.41 -8.95 11.19
CA LEU A 229 -6.89 -8.03 10.18
C LEU A 229 -7.99 -7.61 9.19
N GLU A 230 -8.66 -8.58 8.57
CA GLU A 230 -9.69 -8.39 7.55
C GLU A 230 -10.91 -7.61 8.07
N SER A 231 -11.18 -7.65 9.37
CA SER A 231 -12.26 -6.90 10.02
C SER A 231 -12.01 -5.39 10.20
N ASN A 232 -10.80 -4.89 9.88
CA ASN A 232 -10.39 -3.49 10.06
C ASN A 232 -10.44 -2.96 11.51
N ILE A 233 -10.60 -3.82 12.53
CA ILE A 233 -10.72 -3.41 13.95
C ILE A 233 -9.49 -2.63 14.43
N CYS A 234 -8.32 -2.88 13.85
CA CYS A 234 -7.10 -2.13 14.16
C CYS A 234 -7.26 -0.61 13.98
N LEU A 235 -8.15 -0.14 13.09
CA LEU A 235 -8.40 1.29 12.89
C LEU A 235 -8.99 1.98 14.13
N PHE A 236 -9.72 1.26 14.99
CA PHE A 236 -10.22 1.79 16.26
C PHE A 236 -9.10 2.11 17.27
N LEU A 237 -7.87 1.66 17.02
CA LEU A 237 -6.71 1.95 17.87
C LEU A 237 -6.02 3.26 17.49
N TYR A 238 -6.28 3.77 16.28
CA TYR A 238 -5.58 4.93 15.73
C TYR A 238 -5.84 6.23 16.51
N PRO A 239 -7.03 6.50 17.08
CA PRO A 239 -7.24 7.63 18.00
C PRO A 239 -6.31 7.58 19.22
N PHE A 240 -6.00 6.40 19.77
CA PHE A 240 -5.06 6.26 20.89
C PHE A 240 -3.62 6.51 20.47
N LEU A 241 -3.23 6.06 19.27
CA LEU A 241 -1.90 6.31 18.72
C LEU A 241 -1.67 7.80 18.38
N ARG A 242 -2.70 8.48 17.85
CA ARG A 242 -2.69 9.90 17.47
C ARG A 242 -2.97 10.88 18.61
N ALA A 243 -3.38 10.40 19.79
CA ALA A 243 -3.65 11.25 20.95
C ALA A 243 -2.42 12.09 21.32
N THR A 244 -2.62 13.32 21.82
CA THR A 244 -1.54 14.24 22.21
C THR A 244 -0.66 13.65 23.31
N PRO A 245 0.67 13.90 23.33
CA PRO A 245 1.56 13.40 24.39
C PRO A 245 1.12 13.84 25.79
N ALA A 246 0.62 12.88 26.58
CA ALA A 246 0.27 13.02 27.98
C ALA A 246 0.37 11.65 28.66
N GLU A 247 0.68 11.61 29.96
CA GLU A 247 0.84 10.37 30.75
C GLU A 247 -0.34 9.39 30.56
N ARG A 248 -1.56 9.92 30.53
CA ARG A 248 -2.81 9.17 30.29
C ARG A 248 -2.86 8.49 28.93
N SER A 249 -2.48 9.22 27.88
CA SER A 249 -2.47 8.74 26.51
C SER A 249 -1.36 7.72 26.26
N GLU A 250 -0.25 7.82 26.99
CA GLU A 250 0.92 6.97 26.80
C GLU A 250 0.63 5.50 27.11
N VAL A 251 -0.13 5.21 28.17
CA VAL A 251 -0.53 3.82 28.51
C VAL A 251 -1.41 3.21 27.41
N LEU A 252 -2.34 3.99 26.86
CA LEU A 252 -3.20 3.55 25.75
C LEU A 252 -2.40 3.39 24.45
N ARG A 253 -1.50 4.34 24.15
CA ARG A 253 -0.59 4.32 22.99
C ARG A 253 0.30 3.09 23.03
N LEU A 254 1.01 2.86 24.14
CA LEU A 254 1.91 1.73 24.35
C LEU A 254 1.18 0.39 24.17
N THR A 255 -0.01 0.25 24.76
CA THR A 255 -0.78 -0.99 24.64
C THR A 255 -1.33 -1.19 23.22
N SER A 256 -1.75 -0.10 22.54
CA SER A 256 -2.17 -0.13 21.13
C SER A 256 -1.03 -0.51 20.18
N LEU A 257 0.17 0.05 20.40
CA LEU A 257 1.40 -0.35 19.71
C LEU A 257 1.72 -1.83 19.95
N GLY A 258 1.41 -2.37 21.12
CA GLY A 258 1.51 -3.81 21.41
C GLY A 258 0.66 -4.67 20.47
N VAL A 259 -0.56 -4.24 20.12
CA VAL A 259 -1.44 -4.95 19.16
C VAL A 259 -0.85 -4.91 17.75
N ILE A 260 -0.42 -3.73 17.29
CA ILE A 260 0.19 -3.57 15.96
C ILE A 260 1.52 -4.34 15.86
N GLY A 261 2.34 -4.26 16.92
CA GLY A 261 3.59 -5.00 17.08
C GLY A 261 3.40 -6.52 17.03
N ALA A 262 2.30 -7.03 17.59
CA ALA A 262 1.94 -8.45 17.49
C ALA A 262 1.61 -8.88 16.06
N LEU A 263 0.90 -8.04 15.30
CA LEU A 263 0.60 -8.31 13.89
C LEU A 263 1.87 -8.39 13.04
N VAL A 264 2.73 -7.36 13.09
CA VAL A 264 3.96 -7.33 12.28
C VAL A 264 4.99 -8.37 12.70
N LYS A 265 4.87 -8.96 13.89
CA LYS A 265 5.71 -10.08 14.34
C LYS A 265 5.39 -11.39 13.61
N ALA A 266 4.22 -11.51 12.98
CA ALA A 266 3.82 -12.72 12.24
C ALA A 266 4.47 -12.84 10.85
N ASP A 267 5.17 -11.81 10.37
CA ASP A 267 5.86 -11.78 9.06
C ASP A 267 4.96 -12.12 7.84
N ASP A 268 3.65 -11.88 7.96
CA ASP A 268 2.67 -12.07 6.90
C ASP A 268 2.63 -10.84 5.95
N PRO A 269 2.89 -11.01 4.63
CA PRO A 269 2.80 -9.93 3.66
C PRO A 269 1.44 -9.22 3.60
N ALA A 270 0.34 -9.91 3.90
CA ALA A 270 -1.00 -9.30 3.92
C ALA A 270 -1.13 -8.24 5.02
N ILE A 271 -0.48 -8.48 6.18
CA ILE A 271 -0.41 -7.51 7.28
C ILE A 271 0.37 -6.27 6.85
N ILE A 272 1.52 -6.46 6.18
CA ILE A 272 2.33 -5.35 5.68
C ILE A 272 1.52 -4.49 4.70
N SER A 273 0.88 -5.11 3.71
CA SER A 273 0.08 -4.39 2.72
C SER A 273 -1.11 -3.65 3.36
N TYR A 274 -1.82 -4.28 4.30
CA TYR A 274 -2.88 -3.62 5.06
C TYR A 274 -2.36 -2.39 5.82
N LEU A 275 -1.24 -2.53 6.54
CA LEU A 275 -0.68 -1.47 7.38
C LEU A 275 -0.15 -0.27 6.58
N LEU A 276 0.50 -0.52 5.44
CA LEU A 276 0.95 0.54 4.53
C LEU A 276 -0.23 1.34 3.96
N ASN A 277 -1.37 0.68 3.69
CA ASN A 277 -2.57 1.32 3.15
C ASN A 277 -3.43 2.05 4.19
N THR A 278 -3.14 1.90 5.49
CA THR A 278 -3.98 2.41 6.59
C THR A 278 -3.36 3.56 7.39
N GLU A 279 -2.26 4.14 6.91
CA GLU A 279 -1.52 5.24 7.56
C GLU A 279 -0.80 4.90 8.88
N ILE A 280 -0.47 3.62 9.18
CA ILE A 280 0.34 3.33 10.38
C ILE A 280 1.73 3.98 10.30
N PHE A 281 2.29 4.06 9.09
CA PHE A 281 3.69 4.43 8.87
C PHE A 281 3.96 5.89 9.30
N PRO A 282 3.19 6.91 8.89
CA PRO A 282 3.34 8.28 9.43
C PRO A 282 3.08 8.39 10.94
N ILE A 283 2.11 7.63 11.48
CA ILE A 283 1.80 7.64 12.92
C ILE A 283 2.99 7.12 13.72
N CYS A 284 3.59 6.01 13.28
CA CYS A 284 4.76 5.43 13.94
C CYS A 284 5.96 6.39 13.93
N LEU A 285 6.24 7.08 12.80
CA LEU A 285 7.26 8.12 12.75
C LEU A 285 6.99 9.25 13.75
N LYS A 286 5.73 9.67 13.91
CA LYS A 286 5.37 10.72 14.89
C LYS A 286 5.58 10.28 16.34
N ILE A 287 5.30 9.01 16.64
CA ILE A 287 5.55 8.41 17.96
C ILE A 287 7.05 8.29 18.23
N MET A 288 7.86 7.90 17.23
CA MET A 288 9.33 7.82 17.33
C MET A 288 9.96 9.18 17.65
N GLU A 289 9.38 10.27 17.13
CA GLU A 289 9.83 11.63 17.41
C GLU A 289 9.51 12.12 18.84
N GLN A 290 8.31 11.80 19.37
CA GLN A 290 7.74 12.53 20.51
C GLN A 290 7.39 11.71 21.76
N ALA A 291 7.35 10.38 21.67
CA ALA A 291 6.92 9.54 22.80
C ALA A 291 8.07 9.21 23.76
N VAL A 292 7.74 8.60 24.90
CA VAL A 292 8.74 8.02 25.81
C VAL A 292 9.48 6.85 25.16
N GLU A 293 10.69 6.54 25.66
CA GLU A 293 11.61 5.56 25.06
C GLU A 293 10.96 4.21 24.71
N ILE A 294 10.16 3.63 25.61
CA ILE A 294 9.52 2.33 25.37
C ILE A 294 8.56 2.35 24.16
N SER A 295 7.86 3.48 23.94
CA SER A 295 7.01 3.67 22.76
C SER A 295 7.83 4.01 21.51
N LYS A 296 8.94 4.75 21.63
CA LYS A 296 9.92 4.92 20.54
C LYS A 296 10.45 3.56 20.07
N ILE A 297 10.81 2.66 20.99
CA ILE A 297 11.30 1.29 20.68
C ILE A 297 10.27 0.47 19.90
N ILE A 298 9.03 0.33 20.41
CA ILE A 298 8.02 -0.50 19.73
C ILE A 298 7.61 0.11 18.39
N SER A 299 7.52 1.43 18.30
CA SER A 299 7.23 2.12 17.04
C SER A 299 8.34 1.95 16.00
N THR A 300 9.60 2.03 16.42
CA THR A 300 10.76 1.76 15.55
C THR A 300 10.80 0.30 15.11
N PHE A 301 10.44 -0.66 15.98
CA PHE A 301 10.28 -2.07 15.60
C PHE A 301 9.19 -2.28 14.54
N ILE A 302 8.06 -1.58 14.63
CA ILE A 302 7.00 -1.62 13.61
C ILE A 302 7.51 -1.06 12.28
N ILE A 303 8.16 0.11 12.28
CA ILE A 303 8.78 0.67 11.06
C ILE A 303 9.84 -0.26 10.48
N GLN A 304 10.68 -0.87 11.32
CA GLN A 304 11.66 -1.86 10.89
C GLN A 304 10.98 -3.01 10.17
N LYS A 305 9.97 -3.64 10.78
CA LYS A 305 9.22 -4.75 10.18
C LYS A 305 8.58 -4.38 8.84
N LEU A 306 8.00 -3.18 8.74
CA LEU A 306 7.47 -2.68 7.46
C LEU A 306 8.58 -2.55 6.42
N LEU A 307 9.72 -1.92 6.77
CA LEU A 307 10.87 -1.77 5.86
C LEU A 307 11.51 -3.10 5.43
N MET A 308 11.47 -4.15 6.26
CA MET A 308 12.01 -5.48 5.88
C MET A 308 11.30 -6.07 4.64
N SER A 309 10.04 -5.69 4.38
CA SER A 309 9.34 -6.08 3.15
C SER A 309 9.78 -5.22 1.96
N ASP A 310 9.83 -5.79 0.75
CA ASP A 310 10.10 -5.03 -0.48
C ASP A 310 9.02 -3.98 -0.75
N GLN A 311 7.75 -4.29 -0.43
CA GLN A 311 6.64 -3.33 -0.55
C GLN A 311 6.83 -2.12 0.40
N GLY A 312 7.33 -2.36 1.62
CA GLY A 312 7.55 -1.29 2.60
C GLY A 312 8.80 -0.46 2.33
N LEU A 313 9.89 -1.10 1.87
CA LEU A 313 11.07 -0.37 1.37
C LEU A 313 10.70 0.50 0.15
N ALA A 314 9.99 -0.08 -0.83
CA ALA A 314 9.49 0.67 -1.99
C ALA A 314 8.58 1.83 -1.56
N TYR A 315 7.64 1.62 -0.63
CA TYR A 315 6.76 2.67 -0.10
C TYR A 315 7.54 3.83 0.53
N ALA A 316 8.56 3.54 1.34
CA ALA A 316 9.38 4.54 2.02
C ALA A 316 10.27 5.32 1.05
N CYS A 317 10.87 4.64 0.06
CA CYS A 317 11.76 5.24 -0.93
C CYS A 317 11.04 5.78 -2.19
N GLN A 318 9.72 5.61 -2.31
CA GLN A 318 8.92 6.01 -3.49
C GLN A 318 9.06 7.51 -3.80
N ASN A 319 8.97 8.34 -2.75
CA ASN A 319 9.00 9.79 -2.83
C ASN A 319 10.14 10.32 -1.95
N PRO A 320 10.95 11.29 -2.39
CA PRO A 320 12.03 11.87 -1.59
C PRO A 320 11.55 12.33 -0.20
N SER A 321 10.38 12.99 -0.14
CA SER A 321 9.79 13.47 1.13
C SER A 321 9.48 12.36 2.14
N ARG A 322 9.15 11.13 1.68
CA ARG A 322 8.93 9.98 2.59
C ARG A 322 10.27 9.46 3.12
N PHE A 323 11.26 9.32 2.24
CA PHE A 323 12.61 8.89 2.64
C PHE A 323 13.22 9.88 3.63
N THR A 324 13.19 11.19 3.34
CA THR A 324 13.66 12.25 4.23
C THR A 324 12.93 12.22 5.57
N ALA A 325 11.60 12.09 5.60
CA ALA A 325 10.85 11.99 6.85
C ALA A 325 11.25 10.78 7.72
N VAL A 326 11.62 9.64 7.11
CA VAL A 326 12.19 8.49 7.84
C VAL A 326 13.58 8.81 8.35
N ALA A 327 14.47 9.28 7.47
CA ALA A 327 15.86 9.55 7.79
C ALA A 327 16.01 10.62 8.89
N ASP A 328 15.25 11.72 8.83
CA ASP A 328 15.27 12.81 9.81
C ASP A 328 14.79 12.37 11.20
N VAL A 329 13.82 11.44 11.27
CA VAL A 329 13.35 10.89 12.56
C VAL A 329 14.40 9.93 13.12
N LEU A 330 14.96 9.03 12.30
CA LEU A 330 16.04 8.14 12.73
C LEU A 330 17.29 8.92 13.16
N HIS A 331 17.68 9.96 12.42
CA HIS A 331 18.82 10.81 12.73
C HIS A 331 18.64 11.50 14.07
N ARG A 332 17.48 12.15 14.30
CA ARG A 332 17.22 12.86 15.56
C ARG A 332 17.21 11.94 16.77
N MET A 333 16.68 10.72 16.68
CA MET A 333 16.74 9.76 17.79
C MET A 333 18.16 9.29 18.14
N VAL A 334 19.10 9.32 17.18
CA VAL A 334 20.52 8.95 17.41
C VAL A 334 21.30 10.13 17.99
N ALA A 335 21.08 11.33 17.44
CA ALA A 335 21.72 12.57 17.86
C ALA A 335 21.08 13.21 19.11
N GLU A 336 20.03 12.61 19.68
CA GLU A 336 19.34 13.10 20.89
C GLU A 336 20.26 13.06 22.10
N LYS A 337 20.51 14.23 22.70
CA LYS A 337 21.38 14.39 23.88
C LYS A 337 20.61 14.85 25.11
N GLY A 338 21.01 14.32 26.26
CA GLY A 338 20.44 14.63 27.56
C GLY A 338 21.01 15.92 28.17
N PRO A 339 20.55 16.28 29.38
CA PRO A 339 20.98 17.49 30.09
C PRO A 339 22.48 17.54 30.41
N GLN A 340 23.16 16.39 30.44
CA GLN A 340 24.60 16.28 30.69
C GLN A 340 25.40 16.07 29.38
N ASN A 341 24.78 16.31 28.21
CA ASN A 341 25.34 16.11 26.87
C ASN A 341 25.69 14.63 26.55
N GLU A 342 25.09 13.70 27.29
CA GLU A 342 25.10 12.25 27.07
C GLU A 342 24.12 11.84 25.96
N HIS A 343 24.39 10.76 25.22
CA HIS A 343 23.45 10.27 24.21
C HIS A 343 22.29 9.50 24.87
N VAL A 344 21.05 9.86 24.52
CA VAL A 344 19.83 9.27 25.12
C VAL A 344 19.38 8.01 24.37
N CYS A 345 20.00 7.69 23.22
CA CYS A 345 19.64 6.55 22.38
C CYS A 345 20.07 5.21 23.01
N GLY A 346 19.19 4.58 23.78
CA GLY A 346 19.45 3.27 24.40
C GLY A 346 19.71 2.15 23.38
N SER A 347 20.56 1.19 23.74
CA SER A 347 20.99 0.05 22.89
C SER A 347 19.85 -0.67 22.15
N ARG A 348 18.69 -0.90 22.80
CA ARG A 348 17.52 -1.55 22.16
C ARG A 348 16.94 -0.71 21.02
N LEU A 349 16.87 0.61 21.19
CA LEU A 349 16.39 1.54 20.17
C LEU A 349 17.40 1.62 19.02
N LEU A 350 18.69 1.78 19.35
CA LEU A 350 19.80 1.82 18.39
C LEU A 350 19.81 0.58 17.47
N LYS A 351 19.60 -0.61 18.03
CA LYS A 351 19.52 -1.87 17.26
C LYS A 351 18.48 -1.82 16.14
N HIS A 352 17.29 -1.29 16.43
CA HIS A 352 16.23 -1.13 15.44
C HIS A 352 16.57 -0.04 14.42
N ILE A 353 17.16 1.08 14.86
CA ILE A 353 17.57 2.19 13.98
C ILE A 353 18.64 1.74 12.96
N ILE A 354 19.70 1.04 13.41
CA ILE A 354 20.74 0.50 12.53
C ILE A 354 20.13 -0.48 11.52
N ARG A 355 19.18 -1.33 11.95
CA ARG A 355 18.54 -2.28 11.03
C ARG A 355 17.63 -1.60 10.00
N CYS A 356 16.99 -0.48 10.35
CA CYS A 356 16.26 0.38 9.41
C CYS A 356 17.21 1.02 8.39
N TYR A 357 18.30 1.67 8.83
CA TYR A 357 19.27 2.28 7.92
C TYR A 357 19.92 1.26 6.99
N LEU A 358 20.31 0.08 7.50
CA LEU A 358 20.85 -1.01 6.67
C LEU A 358 19.89 -1.37 5.54
N ARG A 359 18.60 -1.55 5.83
CA ARG A 359 17.60 -1.85 4.81
C ARG A 359 17.35 -0.70 3.84
N LEU A 360 17.39 0.55 4.30
CA LEU A 360 17.31 1.72 3.41
C LEU A 360 18.51 1.77 2.45
N SER A 361 19.70 1.34 2.87
CA SER A 361 20.90 1.29 2.00
C SER A 361 20.82 0.26 0.86
N GLU A 362 19.84 -0.65 0.89
CA GLU A 362 19.57 -1.60 -0.20
C GLU A 362 18.82 -0.93 -1.37
N ASN A 363 18.20 0.24 -1.16
CA ASN A 363 17.66 1.07 -2.24
C ASN A 363 18.72 2.03 -2.78
N GLU A 364 18.95 2.00 -4.10
CA GLU A 364 20.00 2.78 -4.77
C GLU A 364 19.98 4.29 -4.49
N ARG A 365 18.81 4.92 -4.61
CA ARG A 365 18.65 6.37 -4.38
C ARG A 365 18.83 6.74 -2.91
N ALA A 366 18.33 5.90 -2.01
CA ALA A 366 18.51 6.08 -0.58
C ALA A 366 19.97 5.92 -0.17
N ARG A 367 20.69 4.93 -0.72
CA ARG A 367 22.13 4.68 -0.50
C ARG A 367 22.99 5.90 -0.81
N GLU A 368 22.77 6.54 -1.96
CA GLU A 368 23.47 7.78 -2.36
C GLU A 368 23.19 8.95 -1.40
N ALA A 369 21.96 9.07 -0.91
CA ALA A 369 21.59 10.11 0.05
C ALA A 369 22.14 9.83 1.45
N LEU A 370 22.11 8.56 1.90
CA LEU A 370 22.56 8.13 3.23
C LEU A 370 24.03 8.47 3.49
N LEU A 371 24.91 8.39 2.48
CA LEU A 371 26.30 8.83 2.58
C LEU A 371 26.43 10.27 3.13
N LYS A 372 25.47 11.15 2.82
CA LYS A 372 25.47 12.57 3.24
C LYS A 372 24.69 12.84 4.53
N ILE A 373 23.69 12.01 4.88
CA ILE A 373 22.72 12.31 5.95
C ILE A 373 22.75 11.36 7.15
N LEU A 374 23.49 10.25 7.08
CA LEU A 374 23.69 9.36 8.23
C LEU A 374 24.30 10.17 9.40
N PRO A 375 23.91 9.90 10.68
CA PRO A 375 24.53 10.54 11.84
C PRO A 375 26.02 10.23 12.00
N GLU A 376 26.81 11.19 12.48
CA GLU A 376 28.24 11.00 12.77
C GLU A 376 28.46 9.98 13.90
N GLU A 377 27.52 9.87 14.83
CA GLU A 377 27.50 8.89 15.93
C GLU A 377 27.46 7.44 15.43
N LEU A 378 27.07 7.20 14.17
CA LEU A 378 27.11 5.89 13.52
C LEU A 378 28.38 5.67 12.69
N ARG A 379 29.22 6.70 12.49
CA ARG A 379 30.52 6.63 11.79
C ARG A 379 31.73 6.60 12.73
N ASN A 380 31.50 6.79 14.03
CA ASN A 380 32.53 6.91 15.06
C ASN A 380 32.32 5.88 16.19
N ASN A 381 33.02 6.06 17.32
CA ASN A 381 32.97 5.13 18.46
C ASN A 381 31.93 5.52 19.53
N THR A 382 30.98 6.44 19.26
CA THR A 382 29.99 6.92 20.24
C THR A 382 29.21 5.80 20.92
N PHE A 383 28.85 4.74 20.19
CA PHE A 383 28.09 3.60 20.73
C PHE A 383 28.92 2.32 20.89
N GLN A 384 30.25 2.44 21.03
CA GLN A 384 31.15 1.27 21.03
C GLN A 384 30.71 0.21 22.06
N GLU A 385 30.38 0.60 23.30
CA GLU A 385 29.93 -0.31 24.37
C GLU A 385 28.74 -1.17 23.92
N TYR A 386 27.73 -0.57 23.28
CA TYR A 386 26.54 -1.28 22.79
C TYR A 386 26.84 -2.23 21.61
N LEU A 387 27.89 -1.93 20.84
CA LEU A 387 28.35 -2.74 19.72
C LEU A 387 29.29 -3.86 20.16
N ASP A 388 29.96 -3.74 21.31
CA ASP A 388 30.74 -4.82 21.93
C ASP A 388 29.78 -5.88 22.52
N ASP A 389 28.69 -5.45 23.16
CA ASP A 389 27.64 -6.33 23.70
C ASP A 389 26.79 -7.07 22.64
N ASP A 390 26.59 -6.48 21.44
CA ASP A 390 25.77 -7.07 20.37
C ASP A 390 26.52 -7.20 19.04
N ILE A 391 27.11 -8.39 18.84
CA ILE A 391 27.82 -8.79 17.62
C ILE A 391 26.96 -8.62 16.35
N ASN A 392 25.64 -8.82 16.42
CA ASN A 392 24.77 -8.65 15.25
C ASN A 392 24.54 -7.18 14.94
N MET A 393 24.37 -6.34 15.96
CA MET A 393 24.27 -4.88 15.79
C MET A 393 25.54 -4.33 15.12
N ARG A 394 26.73 -4.76 15.59
CA ARG A 394 28.03 -4.43 14.98
C ARG A 394 28.12 -4.86 13.51
N LYS A 395 27.76 -6.11 13.20
CA LYS A 395 27.75 -6.61 11.81
C LYS A 395 26.82 -5.79 10.92
N TRP A 396 25.63 -5.42 11.39
CA TRP A 396 24.69 -4.60 10.62
C TRP A 396 25.18 -3.17 10.39
N LEU A 397 25.85 -2.56 11.38
CA LEU A 397 26.45 -1.23 11.22
C LEU A 397 27.61 -1.25 10.22
N LEU A 398 28.52 -2.22 10.33
CA LEU A 398 29.62 -2.36 9.38
C LEU A 398 29.11 -2.62 7.96
N GLN A 399 28.09 -3.47 7.79
CA GLN A 399 27.48 -3.70 6.46
C GLN A 399 26.81 -2.44 5.90
N LEU A 400 26.15 -1.64 6.74
CA LEU A 400 25.56 -0.35 6.35
C LEU A 400 26.64 0.61 5.82
N LEU A 401 27.74 0.77 6.56
CA LEU A 401 28.85 1.65 6.19
C LEU A 401 29.53 1.17 4.89
N VAL A 402 29.72 -0.13 4.73
CA VAL A 402 30.21 -0.74 3.47
C VAL A 402 29.24 -0.48 2.31
N ASN A 403 27.93 -0.63 2.51
CA ASN A 403 26.93 -0.42 1.46
C ASN A 403 26.94 1.02 0.94
N ILE A 404 27.13 2.02 1.79
CA ILE A 404 27.16 3.44 1.39
C ILE A 404 28.56 3.92 0.96
N GLY A 405 29.60 3.09 1.10
CA GLY A 405 30.98 3.43 0.76
C GLY A 405 31.71 4.32 1.77
N ASP A 406 31.31 4.28 3.04
CA ASP A 406 31.82 5.17 4.10
C ASP A 406 33.05 4.57 4.83
N GLU A 407 34.08 5.40 5.06
CA GLU A 407 35.32 4.97 5.71
C GLU A 407 35.18 4.71 7.22
N GLY A 408 34.07 5.07 7.85
CA GLY A 408 33.78 4.76 9.27
C GLY A 408 33.87 3.27 9.58
N ALA A 409 33.62 2.39 8.59
CA ALA A 409 33.81 0.94 8.73
C ALA A 409 35.26 0.57 9.11
N ARG A 410 36.27 1.30 8.59
CA ARG A 410 37.68 1.11 8.97
C ARG A 410 37.92 1.57 10.40
N ARG A 411 37.48 2.79 10.75
CA ARG A 411 37.68 3.40 12.09
C ARG A 411 37.14 2.52 13.22
N ILE A 412 35.91 2.01 13.05
CA ILE A 412 35.26 1.11 14.02
C ILE A 412 35.98 -0.25 14.07
N SER A 413 36.46 -0.78 12.94
CA SER A 413 37.20 -2.04 12.89
C SER A 413 38.64 -1.94 13.43
N GLU A 414 39.30 -0.80 13.31
CA GLU A 414 40.65 -0.54 13.82
C GLU A 414 40.63 -0.38 15.35
N THR A 415 39.64 0.35 15.87
CA THR A 415 39.46 0.49 17.33
C THR A 415 39.22 -0.87 17.99
N ALA A 416 38.43 -1.75 17.37
CA ALA A 416 38.20 -3.11 17.87
C ALA A 416 39.44 -4.01 17.87
N LYS A 417 40.44 -3.75 17.01
CA LYS A 417 41.73 -4.46 17.00
C LYS A 417 42.71 -3.95 18.05
N ASN A 418 42.57 -2.69 18.47
CA ASN A 418 43.41 -2.05 19.48
C ASN A 418 42.91 -2.28 20.92
N ALA A 419 41.75 -2.93 21.08
CA ALA A 419 41.14 -3.29 22.35
C ALA A 419 41.24 -4.81 22.67
N GLN A 420 41.91 -5.58 21.81
CA GLN A 420 42.30 -6.98 22.02
C GLN A 420 43.81 -7.07 22.30
#